data_AF-A0A9W4XD24-F1
#
_entry.id   AF-A0A9W4XD24-F1
#
_cell.length_a   1.000
_cell.length_b   1.000
_cell.length_c   1.000
_cell.angle_alpha   90.00
_cell.angle_beta   90.00
_cell.angle_gamma   90.00
#
_symmetry.space_group_name_H-M   'P 1'
#
loop_
_entity.id
_entity.type
_entity.pdbx_description
1 polymer ?
#
loop_
_entity_poly.entity_id
_entity_poly.type
_entity_poly.pdbx_seq_one_letter_code
_entity_poly.pdbx_strand_id
1 'polypeptide(L)'
;MIRGQWSLSQEFKQNEKRQQNRIQQKQKHEFMMKKLSKIDPIKLFYKIENLEKKENKSKTDEHHLNLLKDDWEFIEKNKLHLKKLEKLKKELETKERLKLKQKSKLWGDKSVYFNPELNALGKVPNGYKNLTIPLKERVKYEPDPLIKQLNIKLPTGSPPQFYKLIQNTSKSMKSEEPEQKKIKLSDPS
;
A
#
# COMPACT_ATOMS: atom_id res chain seq x y z
N MET A 1 7.29 -69.38 -22.32
CA MET A 1 6.97 -68.16 -23.10
C MET A 1 5.81 -68.47 -24.04
N ILE A 2 4.59 -68.12 -23.63
CA ILE A 2 3.40 -68.31 -24.47
C ILE A 2 3.35 -67.12 -25.43
N ARG A 3 3.67 -67.36 -26.71
CA ARG A 3 3.33 -66.41 -27.79
C ARG A 3 1.81 -66.40 -27.89
N GLY A 4 1.18 -65.36 -27.34
CA GLY A 4 -0.27 -65.17 -27.44
C GLY A 4 -0.72 -65.17 -28.90
N GLN A 5 -1.91 -65.70 -29.15
CA GLN A 5 -2.52 -65.79 -30.48
C GLN A 5 -2.59 -64.40 -31.12
N TRP A 6 -1.77 -64.19 -32.14
CA TRP A 6 -1.76 -62.97 -32.94
C TRP A 6 -3.01 -62.96 -33.83
N SER A 7 -3.91 -61.99 -33.64
CA SER A 7 -5.11 -61.83 -34.45
C SER A 7 -5.06 -60.50 -35.20
N LEU A 8 -5.07 -60.57 -36.53
CA LEU A 8 -5.14 -59.41 -37.42
C LEU A 8 -6.30 -58.47 -37.08
N SER A 9 -7.43 -59.03 -36.62
CA SER A 9 -8.60 -58.27 -36.18
C SER A 9 -8.35 -57.45 -34.91
N GLN A 10 -7.52 -57.93 -33.99
CA GLN A 10 -7.15 -57.20 -32.77
C GLN A 10 -6.17 -56.07 -33.09
N GLU A 11 -5.25 -56.28 -34.02
CA GLU A 11 -4.35 -55.22 -34.50
C GLU A 11 -5.09 -54.10 -35.23
N PHE A 12 -6.06 -54.46 -36.09
CA PHE A 12 -6.87 -53.46 -36.79
C PHE A 12 -7.66 -52.59 -35.79
N LYS A 13 -8.32 -53.22 -34.80
CA LYS A 13 -9.00 -52.49 -33.71
C LYS A 13 -8.05 -51.62 -32.90
N GLN A 14 -6.83 -52.10 -32.62
CA GLN A 14 -5.84 -51.33 -31.88
C GLN A 14 -5.33 -50.13 -32.70
N ASN A 15 -5.12 -50.30 -34.00
CA ASN A 15 -4.72 -49.22 -34.90
C ASN A 15 -5.83 -48.20 -35.08
N GLU A 16 -7.08 -48.63 -35.23
CA GLU A 16 -8.25 -47.76 -35.27
C GLU A 16 -8.37 -46.95 -33.96
N LYS A 17 -8.26 -47.61 -32.80
CA LYS A 17 -8.26 -46.92 -31.49
C LYS A 17 -7.13 -45.90 -31.38
N ARG A 18 -5.93 -46.22 -31.88
CA ARG A 18 -4.80 -45.27 -31.92
C ARG A 18 -5.09 -44.08 -32.83
N GLN A 19 -5.68 -44.30 -34.00
CA GLN A 19 -6.08 -43.23 -34.91
C GLN A 19 -7.16 -42.34 -34.29
N GLN A 20 -8.20 -42.92 -33.70
CA GLN A 20 -9.24 -42.18 -32.99
C GLN A 20 -8.66 -41.33 -31.85
N ASN A 21 -7.76 -41.90 -31.04
CA ASN A 21 -7.07 -41.16 -29.97
C ASN A 21 -6.24 -39.98 -30.51
N ARG A 22 -5.52 -40.17 -31.62
CA ARG A 22 -4.74 -39.09 -32.27
C ARG A 22 -5.65 -37.96 -32.75
N ILE A 23 -6.77 -38.31 -33.40
CA ILE A 23 -7.76 -37.33 -33.86
C ILE A 23 -8.34 -36.56 -32.67
N GLN A 24 -8.71 -37.27 -31.60
CA GLN A 24 -9.25 -36.63 -30.39
C GLN A 24 -8.23 -35.69 -29.72
N GLN A 25 -6.96 -36.09 -29.64
CA GLN A 25 -5.89 -35.24 -29.10
C GLN A 25 -5.70 -33.98 -29.94
N LYS A 26 -5.70 -34.12 -31.27
CA LYS A 26 -5.60 -32.98 -32.19
C LYS A 26 -6.77 -32.02 -32.03
N GLN A 27 -8.00 -32.54 -31.98
CA GLN A 27 -9.21 -31.73 -31.75
C GLN A 27 -9.16 -31.01 -30.40
N LYS A 28 -8.73 -31.69 -29.33
CA LYS A 28 -8.54 -31.08 -28.01
C LYS A 28 -7.50 -29.95 -28.06
N HIS A 29 -6.36 -30.18 -28.72
CA HIS A 29 -5.33 -29.17 -28.87
C HIS A 29 -5.83 -27.95 -29.66
N GLU A 30 -6.49 -28.16 -30.80
CA GLU A 30 -7.08 -27.09 -31.60
C GLU A 30 -8.16 -26.31 -30.83
N PHE A 31 -8.97 -27.00 -30.05
CA PHE A 31 -9.96 -26.36 -29.17
C PHE A 31 -9.27 -25.48 -28.11
N MET A 32 -8.24 -25.99 -27.44
CA MET A 32 -7.47 -25.23 -26.44
C MET A 32 -6.80 -24.01 -27.08
N MET A 33 -6.21 -24.15 -28.27
CA MET A 33 -5.65 -23.03 -29.03
C MET A 33 -6.71 -21.96 -29.32
N LYS A 34 -7.89 -22.35 -29.82
CA LYS A 34 -9.01 -21.42 -30.09
C LYS A 34 -9.52 -20.74 -28.83
N LYS A 35 -9.67 -21.49 -27.73
CA LYS A 35 -10.12 -20.98 -26.43
C LYS A 35 -9.12 -19.96 -25.87
N LEU A 36 -7.85 -20.33 -25.75
CA LEU A 36 -6.81 -19.54 -25.10
C LEU A 36 -6.33 -18.37 -25.97
N SER A 37 -6.44 -18.46 -27.29
CA SER A 37 -6.20 -17.34 -28.20
C SER A 37 -7.15 -16.16 -27.95
N LYS A 38 -8.39 -16.41 -27.50
CA LYS A 38 -9.37 -15.35 -27.21
C LYS A 38 -9.26 -14.78 -25.79
N ILE A 39 -8.62 -15.51 -24.87
CA ILE A 39 -8.52 -15.13 -23.46
C ILE A 39 -7.40 -14.09 -23.29
N ASP A 40 -7.62 -13.13 -22.39
CA ASP A 40 -6.60 -12.16 -22.03
C ASP A 40 -5.64 -12.74 -20.98
N PRO A 41 -4.34 -12.94 -21.30
CA PRO A 41 -3.39 -13.58 -20.38
C PRO A 41 -3.20 -12.78 -19.09
N ILE A 42 -3.35 -11.46 -19.13
CA ILE A 42 -3.19 -10.60 -17.95
C ILE A 42 -4.28 -10.90 -16.91
N LYS A 43 -5.54 -11.05 -17.35
CA LYS A 43 -6.64 -11.42 -16.46
C LYS A 43 -6.46 -12.82 -15.90
N LEU A 44 -5.96 -13.75 -16.71
CA LEU A 44 -5.64 -15.11 -16.26
C LEU A 44 -4.59 -15.10 -15.16
N PHE A 45 -3.49 -14.36 -15.36
CA PHE A 45 -2.42 -14.19 -14.37
C PHE A 45 -2.96 -13.68 -13.03
N TYR A 46 -3.72 -12.57 -13.04
CA TYR A 46 -4.29 -12.03 -11.80
C TYR A 46 -5.32 -12.95 -11.15
N LYS A 47 -6.05 -13.74 -11.93
CA LYS A 47 -6.98 -14.74 -11.41
C LYS A 47 -6.23 -15.86 -10.68
N ILE A 48 -5.12 -16.33 -11.25
CA ILE A 48 -4.22 -17.29 -10.60
C ILE A 48 -3.66 -16.69 -9.31
N GLU A 49 -3.07 -15.50 -9.38
CA GLU A 49 -2.47 -14.82 -8.23
C GLU A 49 -3.48 -14.61 -7.09
N ASN A 50 -4.71 -14.21 -7.40
CA ASN A 50 -5.78 -14.02 -6.42
C ASN A 50 -6.20 -15.34 -5.76
N LEU A 51 -6.30 -16.43 -6.54
CA LEU A 51 -6.63 -17.75 -6.00
C LEU A 51 -5.46 -18.32 -5.19
N GLU A 52 -4.22 -18.02 -5.56
CA GLU A 52 -3.04 -18.46 -4.82
C GLU A 52 -2.95 -17.81 -3.43
N LYS A 53 -3.32 -16.53 -3.33
CA LYS A 53 -3.30 -15.74 -2.08
C LYS A 53 -4.44 -16.04 -1.11
N LYS A 54 -5.49 -16.75 -1.53
CA LYS A 54 -6.57 -17.14 -0.61
C LYS A 54 -6.03 -18.15 0.42
N GLU A 55 -6.19 -17.87 1.71
CA GLU A 55 -5.70 -18.74 2.80
C GLU A 55 -6.57 -19.99 2.99
N ASN A 56 -7.89 -19.87 2.88
CA ASN A 56 -8.84 -20.98 3.02
C ASN A 56 -9.33 -21.45 1.65
N LYS A 57 -8.63 -22.40 1.03
CA LYS A 57 -9.01 -22.96 -0.28
C LYS A 57 -9.85 -24.22 -0.10
N SER A 58 -10.98 -24.30 -0.80
CA SER A 58 -11.72 -25.55 -0.94
C SER A 58 -11.04 -26.47 -1.96
N LYS A 59 -11.30 -27.78 -1.91
CA LYS A 59 -10.84 -28.76 -2.92
C LYS A 59 -11.25 -28.35 -4.35
N THR A 60 -12.40 -27.70 -4.49
CA THR A 60 -12.87 -27.15 -5.78
C THR A 60 -12.01 -25.99 -6.27
N ASP A 61 -11.54 -25.15 -5.35
CA ASP A 61 -10.65 -24.02 -5.69
C ASP A 61 -9.28 -24.51 -6.10
N GLU A 62 -8.76 -25.55 -5.45
CA GLU A 62 -7.50 -26.20 -5.83
C GLU A 62 -7.57 -26.82 -7.22
N HIS A 63 -8.66 -27.54 -7.51
CA HIS A 63 -8.88 -28.11 -8.83
C HIS A 63 -8.95 -27.03 -9.91
N HIS A 64 -9.73 -25.97 -9.66
CA HIS A 64 -9.82 -24.85 -10.60
C HIS A 64 -8.51 -24.09 -10.74
N LEU A 65 -7.72 -23.93 -9.67
CA LEU A 65 -6.38 -23.34 -9.73
C LEU A 65 -5.46 -24.17 -10.62
N ASN A 66 -5.46 -25.50 -10.50
CA ASN A 66 -4.67 -26.39 -11.34
C ASN A 66 -5.07 -26.25 -12.82
N LEU A 67 -6.37 -26.18 -13.13
CA LEU A 67 -6.83 -25.94 -14.50
C LEU A 67 -6.34 -24.60 -15.07
N LEU A 68 -6.33 -23.54 -14.26
CA LEU A 68 -5.82 -22.23 -14.70
C LEU A 68 -4.31 -22.25 -14.89
N LYS A 69 -3.56 -23.01 -14.09
CA LYS A 69 -2.12 -23.22 -14.25
C LYS A 69 -1.82 -24.00 -15.52
N ASP A 70 -2.57 -25.05 -15.81
CA ASP A 70 -2.45 -25.81 -17.06
C ASP A 70 -2.74 -24.93 -18.29
N ASP A 71 -3.80 -24.12 -18.22
CA ASP A 71 -4.13 -23.12 -19.26
C ASP A 71 -2.97 -22.10 -19.45
N TRP A 72 -2.33 -21.67 -18.36
CA TRP A 72 -1.18 -20.76 -18.38
C TRP A 72 0.07 -21.40 -18.99
N GLU A 73 0.41 -22.62 -18.59
CA GLU A 73 1.52 -23.37 -19.18
C GLU A 73 1.32 -23.61 -20.68
N PHE A 74 0.08 -23.88 -21.10
CA PHE A 74 -0.23 -24.05 -22.51
C PHE A 74 0.00 -22.77 -23.31
N ILE A 75 -0.36 -21.61 -22.74
CA ILE A 75 -0.10 -20.30 -23.34
C ILE A 75 1.41 -20.07 -23.50
N GLU A 76 2.22 -20.40 -22.48
CA GLU A 76 3.67 -20.21 -22.52
C GLU A 76 4.35 -21.16 -23.52
N LYS A 77 4.00 -22.46 -23.50
CA LYS A 77 4.53 -23.49 -24.41
C LYS A 77 4.23 -23.18 -25.87
N ASN A 78 3.01 -22.73 -26.17
CA ASN A 78 2.58 -22.41 -27.54
C ASN A 78 2.83 -20.95 -27.94
N LYS A 79 3.50 -20.16 -27.08
CA LYS A 79 3.83 -18.75 -27.34
C LYS A 79 2.61 -17.92 -27.75
N LEU A 80 1.48 -18.15 -27.09
CA LEU A 80 0.28 -17.34 -27.29
C LEU A 80 0.49 -15.99 -26.60
N HIS A 81 0.01 -14.90 -27.22
CA HIS A 81 0.03 -13.54 -26.63
C HIS A 81 1.40 -13.02 -26.19
N LEU A 82 2.49 -13.41 -26.85
CA LEU A 82 3.88 -13.02 -26.51
C LEU A 82 4.05 -11.55 -26.13
N LYS A 83 3.57 -10.63 -26.97
CA LYS A 83 3.72 -9.18 -26.76
C LYS A 83 3.13 -8.72 -25.41
N LYS A 84 1.98 -9.28 -25.01
CA LYS A 84 1.33 -8.93 -23.73
C LYS A 84 2.09 -9.53 -22.54
N LEU A 85 2.56 -10.77 -22.68
CA LEU A 85 3.33 -11.45 -21.64
C LEU A 85 4.67 -10.76 -21.38
N GLU A 86 5.39 -10.38 -22.43
CA GLU A 86 6.64 -9.64 -22.30
C GLU A 86 6.43 -8.29 -21.62
N LYS A 87 5.36 -7.57 -22.00
CA LYS A 87 4.99 -6.31 -21.35
C LYS A 87 4.71 -6.53 -19.87
N LEU A 88 3.92 -7.54 -19.52
CA LEU A 88 3.60 -7.89 -18.14
C LEU A 88 4.85 -8.27 -17.33
N LYS A 89 5.76 -9.08 -17.90
CA LYS A 89 7.03 -9.44 -17.26
C LYS A 89 7.87 -8.20 -16.95
N LYS A 90 8.01 -7.28 -17.92
CA LYS A 90 8.70 -5.98 -17.71
C LYS A 90 8.02 -5.11 -16.65
N GLU A 91 6.69 -5.04 -16.64
CA GLU A 91 5.94 -4.30 -15.63
C GLU A 91 6.12 -4.87 -14.21
N LEU A 92 6.16 -6.20 -14.07
CA LEU A 92 6.42 -6.85 -12.79
C LEU A 92 7.86 -6.59 -12.31
N GLU A 93 8.84 -6.77 -13.19
CA GLU A 93 10.25 -6.53 -12.86
C GLU A 93 10.52 -5.07 -12.47
N THR A 94 9.95 -4.12 -13.21
CA THR A 94 10.06 -2.69 -12.88
C THR A 94 9.40 -2.36 -11.55
N LYS A 95 8.22 -2.92 -11.25
CA LYS A 95 7.56 -2.77 -9.94
C LYS A 95 8.41 -3.32 -8.81
N GLU A 96 9.01 -4.50 -8.97
CA GLU A 96 9.90 -5.09 -7.96
C GLU A 96 11.16 -4.27 -7.77
N ARG A 97 11.79 -3.83 -8.85
CA ARG A 97 12.96 -2.95 -8.80
C ARG A 97 12.65 -1.63 -8.09
N LEU A 98 11.48 -1.04 -8.34
CA LEU A 98 11.04 0.18 -7.65
C LEU A 98 10.78 -0.08 -6.16
N LYS A 99 10.15 -1.21 -5.80
CA LYS A 99 9.96 -1.61 -4.40
C LYS A 99 11.30 -1.79 -3.69
N LEU A 100 12.26 -2.46 -4.33
CA LEU A 100 13.61 -2.64 -3.78
C LEU A 100 14.32 -1.31 -3.60
N LYS A 101 14.30 -0.44 -4.62
CA LYS A 101 14.84 0.92 -4.54
C LYS A 101 14.21 1.72 -3.40
N GLN A 102 12.91 1.61 -3.18
CA GLN A 102 12.23 2.30 -2.07
C GLN A 102 12.63 1.73 -0.70
N LYS A 103 12.76 0.40 -0.59
CA LYS A 103 13.21 -0.26 0.65
C LYS A 103 14.66 0.07 1.01
N SER A 104 15.54 0.18 0.01
CA SER A 104 16.95 0.54 0.21
C SER A 104 17.20 2.05 0.28
N LYS A 105 16.19 2.88 -0.04
CA LYS A 105 16.34 4.33 -0.05
C LYS A 105 16.62 4.86 1.36
N LEU A 106 17.72 5.57 1.48
CA LEU A 106 18.05 6.39 2.65
C LEU A 106 17.41 7.76 2.46
N TRP A 107 16.65 8.19 3.46
CA TRP A 107 15.85 9.42 3.36
C TRP A 107 16.52 10.61 4.08
N GLY A 108 17.53 10.35 4.93
CA GLY A 108 18.15 11.36 5.77
C GLY A 108 17.09 12.12 6.56
N ASP A 109 17.26 13.44 6.66
CA ASP A 109 16.39 14.38 7.39
C ASP A 109 14.93 14.36 6.93
N LYS A 110 14.66 13.85 5.72
CA LYS A 110 13.31 13.75 5.17
C LYS A 110 12.55 12.52 5.70
N SER A 111 13.19 11.70 6.53
CA SER A 111 12.55 10.55 7.17
C SER A 111 11.89 10.95 8.47
N VAL A 112 10.66 10.45 8.69
CA VAL A 112 10.05 10.51 10.03
C VAL A 112 10.90 9.74 11.05
N TYR A 113 11.69 8.77 10.59
CA TYR A 113 12.59 7.96 11.42
C TYR A 113 14.00 8.54 11.53
N PHE A 114 14.24 9.75 11.04
CA PHE A 114 15.54 10.39 11.14
C PHE A 114 15.83 10.74 12.60
N ASN A 115 16.98 10.27 13.09
CA ASN A 115 17.52 10.67 14.37
C ASN A 115 19.04 10.79 14.19
N PRO A 116 19.65 11.98 14.37
CA PRO A 116 21.07 12.19 14.10
C PRO A 116 21.99 11.23 14.90
N GLU A 117 21.58 10.79 16.09
CA GLU A 117 22.39 9.91 16.93
C GLU A 117 22.15 8.42 16.63
N LEU A 118 20.91 8.02 16.36
CA LEU A 118 20.52 6.59 16.26
C LEU A 118 20.23 6.13 14.82
N ASN A 119 19.80 7.03 13.94
CA ASN A 119 19.44 6.73 12.55
C ASN A 119 19.68 7.94 11.64
N ALA A 120 20.95 8.38 11.55
CA ALA A 120 21.35 9.53 10.75
C ALA A 120 21.04 9.36 9.24
N LEU A 121 20.86 8.13 8.77
CA LEU A 121 20.52 7.85 7.37
C LEU A 121 19.01 7.92 7.11
N GLY A 122 18.19 8.10 8.15
CA GLY A 122 16.73 8.10 8.03
C GLY A 122 16.19 6.79 7.44
N LYS A 123 16.87 5.67 7.68
CA LYS A 123 16.48 4.36 7.14
C LYS A 123 15.16 3.92 7.78
N VAL A 124 14.24 3.43 6.96
CA VAL A 124 12.94 2.98 7.43
C VAL A 124 13.06 1.57 8.01
N PRO A 125 12.57 1.31 9.23
CA PRO A 125 12.52 -0.04 9.77
C PRO A 125 11.68 -0.99 8.90
N ASN A 126 12.02 -2.27 8.91
CA ASN A 126 11.32 -3.29 8.10
C ASN A 126 9.83 -3.34 8.48
N GLY A 127 8.95 -3.33 7.47
CA GLY A 127 7.49 -3.40 7.65
C GLY A 127 6.79 -2.03 7.75
N TYR A 128 7.54 -0.94 7.93
CA TYR A 128 6.99 0.42 7.99
C TYR A 128 7.16 1.18 6.68
N LYS A 129 6.31 2.20 6.46
CA LYS A 129 6.38 3.09 5.29
C LYS A 129 6.75 4.50 5.75
N ASN A 130 7.67 5.15 5.03
CA ASN A 130 8.00 6.54 5.29
C ASN A 130 6.92 7.47 4.75
N LEU A 131 6.30 8.26 5.62
CA LEU A 131 5.34 9.29 5.24
C LEU A 131 6.11 10.59 5.01
N THR A 132 6.51 10.83 3.76
CA THR A 132 7.25 12.06 3.37
C THR A 132 6.35 13.19 2.91
N ILE A 133 5.03 12.98 2.91
CA ILE A 133 4.06 13.98 2.51
C ILE A 133 3.84 14.89 3.72
N PRO A 134 3.97 16.22 3.58
CA PRO A 134 3.66 17.13 4.67
C PRO A 134 2.22 16.91 5.13
N LEU A 135 2.00 16.94 6.45
CA LEU A 135 0.67 16.86 7.03
C LEU A 135 -0.17 17.99 6.43
N LYS A 136 -1.19 17.64 5.63
CA LYS A 136 -2.16 18.63 5.17
C LYS A 136 -2.83 19.23 6.41
N GLU A 137 -2.79 20.54 6.57
CA GLU A 137 -3.58 21.25 7.58
C GLU A 137 -5.07 20.96 7.31
N ARG A 138 -5.67 20.10 8.14
CA ARG A 138 -7.02 19.57 7.86
C ARG A 138 -8.14 20.49 8.34
N VAL A 139 -7.85 21.55 9.09
CA VAL A 139 -8.89 22.34 9.75
C VAL A 139 -8.70 23.82 9.48
N LYS A 140 -9.52 24.35 8.56
CA LYS A 140 -9.80 25.78 8.48
C LYS A 140 -10.98 26.04 9.40
N TYR A 141 -10.74 26.67 10.54
CA TYR A 141 -11.80 27.11 11.42
C TYR A 141 -12.54 28.28 10.78
N GLU A 142 -13.86 28.30 10.91
CA GLU A 142 -14.61 29.50 10.56
C GLU A 142 -14.26 30.63 11.55
N PRO A 143 -14.15 31.88 11.07
CA PRO A 143 -13.89 33.01 11.94
C PRO A 143 -15.07 33.20 12.92
N ASP A 144 -14.72 33.42 14.19
CA ASP A 144 -15.67 33.60 15.29
C ASP A 144 -16.77 34.62 14.91
N PRO A 145 -18.07 34.29 15.10
CA PRO A 145 -19.16 35.22 14.84
C PRO A 145 -19.01 36.56 15.55
N LEU A 146 -18.37 36.59 16.73
CA LEU A 146 -18.11 37.82 17.47
C LEU A 146 -17.19 38.79 16.70
N ILE A 147 -16.18 38.25 16.00
CA ILE A 147 -15.24 39.04 15.17
C ILE A 147 -15.97 39.67 13.99
N LYS A 148 -16.94 38.95 13.41
CA LYS A 148 -17.81 39.48 12.33
C LYS A 148 -18.73 40.58 12.85
N GLN A 149 -19.34 40.39 14.01
CA GLN A 149 -20.23 41.38 14.64
C GLN A 149 -19.50 42.68 14.99
N LEU A 150 -18.28 42.57 15.52
CA LEU A 150 -17.48 43.70 15.98
C LEU A 150 -16.68 44.39 14.86
N ASN A 151 -16.77 43.89 13.61
CA ASN A 151 -16.06 44.40 12.43
C ASN A 151 -14.56 44.68 12.69
N ILE A 152 -13.91 43.78 13.42
CA ILE A 152 -12.51 43.92 13.81
C ILE A 152 -11.66 43.67 12.57
N LYS A 153 -11.13 44.73 11.98
CA LYS A 153 -10.19 44.63 10.85
C LYS A 153 -8.81 44.25 11.38
N LEU A 154 -8.23 43.20 10.83
CA LEU A 154 -6.84 42.86 11.09
C LEU A 154 -5.94 44.03 10.64
N PRO A 155 -4.94 44.43 11.44
CA PRO A 155 -4.01 45.46 11.04
C PRO A 155 -3.24 45.02 9.80
N THR A 156 -2.99 45.95 8.88
CA THR A 156 -2.22 45.71 7.66
C THR A 156 -0.73 45.57 8.03
N GLY A 157 -0.19 44.36 7.90
CA GLY A 157 1.23 44.10 8.10
C GLY A 157 1.51 42.71 8.66
N SER A 158 2.77 42.27 8.59
CA SER A 158 3.22 41.10 9.33
C SER A 158 3.13 41.36 10.84
N PRO A 159 2.80 40.37 11.67
CA PRO A 159 2.80 40.54 13.12
C PRO A 159 4.20 40.99 13.59
N PRO A 160 4.28 41.89 14.58
CA PRO A 160 5.56 42.34 15.11
C PRO A 160 6.30 41.16 15.74
N GLN A 161 7.57 40.98 15.37
CA GLN A 161 8.41 39.90 15.89
C GLN A 161 8.80 40.11 17.36
N PHE A 162 8.77 41.36 17.83
CA PHE A 162 9.14 41.74 19.19
C PHE A 162 8.16 42.77 19.74
N TYR A 163 7.58 42.50 20.90
CA TYR A 163 6.86 43.50 21.67
C TYR A 163 7.86 44.17 22.61
N LYS A 164 8.05 45.49 22.51
CA LYS A 164 8.77 46.24 23.54
C LYS A 164 7.90 46.30 24.79
N LEU A 165 8.45 45.90 25.94
CA LEU A 165 7.83 46.11 27.23
C LEU A 165 7.69 47.63 27.45
N ILE A 166 6.46 48.11 27.55
CA ILE A 166 6.18 49.52 27.85
C ILE A 166 6.43 49.71 29.35
N GLN A 167 7.53 50.37 29.70
CA GLN A 167 8.02 50.49 31.08
C GLN A 167 7.22 51.44 31.98
N ASN A 168 6.13 52.06 31.48
CA ASN A 168 5.44 53.16 32.17
C ASN A 168 4.00 52.83 32.65
N THR A 169 3.57 51.57 32.65
CA THR A 169 2.17 51.21 33.02
C THR A 169 1.98 50.85 34.49
N SER A 170 3.03 50.75 35.30
CA SER A 170 2.88 50.60 36.75
C SER A 170 2.58 51.95 37.41
N LYS A 171 1.32 52.41 37.34
CA LYS A 171 0.86 53.43 38.29
C LYS A 171 0.98 52.84 39.69
N SER A 172 1.93 53.33 40.48
CA SER A 172 2.02 53.01 41.90
C SER A 172 0.75 53.51 42.57
N MET A 173 -0.18 52.62 42.91
CA MET A 173 -1.18 52.94 43.92
C MET A 173 -0.42 53.05 45.24
N LYS A 174 -0.20 54.28 45.70
CA LYS A 174 0.22 54.52 47.08
C LYS A 174 -0.95 54.10 47.96
N SER A 175 -0.79 52.97 48.65
CA SER A 175 -1.65 52.59 49.77
C SER A 175 -1.27 53.47 50.97
N GLU A 176 -2.16 54.37 51.35
CA GLU A 176 -2.10 55.04 52.66
C GLU A 176 -2.55 54.03 53.73
N GLU A 177 -1.61 53.53 54.54
CA GLU A 177 -1.92 52.83 55.79
C GLU A 177 -2.22 53.87 56.88
N PRO A 178 -3.36 53.77 57.61
CA PRO A 178 -3.57 54.60 58.77
C PRO A 178 -2.92 54.00 60.02
N GLU A 179 -2.41 54.93 60.83
CA GLU A 179 -1.59 54.79 62.02
C GLU A 179 -2.19 53.92 63.15
N GLN A 180 -1.28 53.22 63.83
CA GLN A 180 -1.48 52.43 65.03
C GLN A 180 -1.95 53.30 66.21
N LYS A 181 -3.16 53.07 66.72
CA LYS A 181 -3.58 53.56 68.04
C LYS A 181 -3.11 52.60 69.14
N LYS A 182 -2.17 53.08 69.95
CA LYS A 182 -1.77 52.50 71.25
C LYS A 182 -2.92 52.62 72.23
N ILE A 183 -3.27 51.53 72.92
CA ILE A 183 -3.90 51.59 74.24
C ILE A 183 -3.06 50.69 75.17
N LYS A 184 -2.43 51.33 76.15
CA LYS A 184 -1.84 50.71 77.33
C LYS A 184 -2.98 50.26 78.25
N LEU A 185 -2.93 49.03 78.75
CA LEU A 185 -3.53 48.71 80.05
C LEU A 185 -2.41 48.21 80.96
N SER A 186 -2.37 48.83 82.14
CA SER A 186 -1.47 48.62 83.28
C SER A 186 -1.83 47.36 84.08
N ASP A 187 -0.79 46.69 84.57
CA ASP A 187 -0.74 45.85 85.80
C ASP A 187 -1.31 46.61 87.03
N PRO A 188 -1.64 46.03 88.21
CA PRO A 188 -0.95 44.93 88.95
C PRO A 188 -1.94 43.98 89.69
N SER A 189 -1.60 42.96 90.50
CA SER A 189 -0.43 42.57 91.30
C SER A 189 -0.38 41.05 91.42
#